data_AF-A0AA96JTE1-F1
#
_entry.id   AF-A0AA96JTE1-F1
#
_cell.length_a   1.000
_cell.length_b   1.000
_cell.length_c   1.000
_cell.angle_alpha   90.00
_cell.angle_beta   90.00
_cell.angle_gamma   90.00
#
_symmetry.space_group_name_H-M   'P 1'
#
loop_
_entity.id
_entity.type
_entity.pdbx_description
1 polymer ?
#
loop_
_entity_poly.entity_id
_entity_poly.type
_entity_poly.pdbx_seq_one_letter_code
_entity_poly.pdbx_strand_id
1 'polypeptide(L)'
;MSEVALLQIIGMCVIGVGILILLFIKGMFLRVLGFVAMVLGVFSLIALSVPQMASLPPAVETFDLASVKSPDDLASIGQKIFFSKGQCALCHSIGPSESARCPDLNGIGAKLSAEFIYESLTQPQAYIYLDYRHDGVPKEYPAQMPHIDQDPIGLSKQEIYSVIAFLQKMSGEPISIKVEDIMETVKEAANSLKVASVSSTLTSQLQNLADR
;
A
#
# COMPACT_ATOMS: atom_id res chain seq x y z
N MET A 1 -35.82 -11.25 -78.73
CA MET A 1 -34.75 -10.40 -78.17
C MET A 1 -33.48 -10.76 -78.92
N SER A 2 -32.72 -9.80 -79.46
CA SER A 2 -31.43 -10.12 -80.09
C SER A 2 -30.44 -10.58 -79.01
N GLU A 3 -29.51 -11.47 -79.35
CA GLU A 3 -28.49 -11.96 -78.42
C GLU A 3 -27.65 -10.82 -77.81
N VAL A 4 -27.44 -9.76 -78.60
CA VAL A 4 -26.77 -8.53 -78.17
C VAL A 4 -27.55 -7.81 -77.07
N ALA A 5 -28.88 -7.71 -77.20
CA ALA A 5 -29.72 -7.08 -76.17
C ALA A 5 -29.72 -7.91 -74.87
N LEU A 6 -29.69 -9.24 -74.99
CA LEU A 6 -29.58 -10.13 -73.83
C LEU A 6 -28.25 -9.94 -73.09
N LEU A 7 -27.13 -9.85 -73.82
CA LEU A 7 -25.80 -9.60 -73.25
C LEU A 7 -25.72 -8.22 -72.57
N GLN A 8 -26.33 -7.19 -73.16
CA GLN A 8 -26.38 -5.85 -72.57
C GLN A 8 -27.19 -5.83 -71.26
N ILE A 9 -28.32 -6.52 -71.20
CA ILE A 9 -29.14 -6.62 -69.98
C ILE A 9 -28.36 -7.35 -68.89
N ILE A 10 -27.72 -8.48 -69.22
CA ILE A 10 -26.88 -9.22 -68.25
C ILE A 10 -25.74 -8.33 -67.74
N GLY A 11 -25.07 -7.59 -68.62
CA GLY A 11 -24.02 -6.65 -68.23
C GLY A 11 -24.51 -5.56 -67.28
N MET A 12 -25.66 -4.95 -67.56
CA MET A 12 -26.27 -3.95 -66.69
C MET A 12 -26.72 -4.53 -65.35
N CYS A 13 -27.25 -5.76 -65.32
CA CYS A 13 -27.60 -6.45 -64.08
C CYS A 13 -26.37 -6.73 -63.21
N VAL A 14 -25.27 -7.22 -63.79
CA VAL A 14 -24.03 -7.50 -63.04
C VAL A 14 -23.44 -6.21 -62.46
N ILE A 15 -23.40 -5.13 -63.24
CA ILE A 15 -22.92 -3.83 -62.76
C ILE A 15 -23.84 -3.28 -61.65
N GLY A 16 -25.16 -3.36 -61.84
CA GLY A 16 -26.13 -2.92 -60.84
C GLY A 16 -26.01 -3.68 -59.51
N VAL A 17 -25.86 -5.01 -59.57
CA VAL A 17 -25.64 -5.85 -58.39
C VAL A 17 -24.32 -5.50 -57.70
N GLY A 18 -23.24 -5.29 -58.47
CA GLY A 18 -21.95 -4.87 -57.94
C GLY A 18 -22.02 -3.55 -57.16
N ILE A 19 -22.70 -2.53 -57.72
CA ILE A 19 -22.89 -1.24 -57.06
C ILE A 19 -23.74 -1.40 -55.78
N LEU A 20 -24.80 -2.20 -55.82
CA LEU A 20 -25.66 -2.44 -54.65
C LEU A 20 -24.89 -3.11 -53.50
N ILE A 21 -24.04 -4.09 -53.83
CA ILE A 21 -23.16 -4.76 -52.85
C ILE A 21 -22.16 -3.77 -52.25
N LEU A 22 -21.52 -2.93 -53.06
CA LEU A 22 -20.58 -1.92 -52.57
C LEU A 22 -21.26 -0.88 -51.65
N LEU A 23 -22.48 -0.46 -51.97
CA LEU A 23 -23.27 0.44 -51.12
C LEU A 23 -23.69 -0.23 -49.81
N PHE A 24 -24.06 -1.52 -49.86
CA PHE A 24 -24.37 -2.32 -48.67
C PHE A 24 -23.15 -2.48 -47.76
N ILE A 25 -21.99 -2.83 -48.32
CA ILE A 25 -20.71 -2.94 -47.57
C ILE A 25 -20.34 -1.59 -46.95
N LYS A 26 -20.45 -0.48 -47.70
CA LYS A 26 -20.15 0.86 -47.19
C LYS A 26 -21.07 1.26 -46.03
N GLY A 27 -22.35 0.90 -46.10
CA GLY A 27 -23.31 1.12 -45.02
C GLY A 27 -23.01 0.29 -43.77
N MET A 28 -22.65 -0.98 -43.94
CA MET A 28 -22.26 -1.85 -42.82
C MET A 28 -20.94 -1.41 -42.18
N PHE A 29 -19.96 -1.00 -42.99
CA PHE A 29 -18.66 -0.53 -42.51
C PHE A 29 -18.80 0.70 -41.59
N LEU A 30 -19.62 1.69 -41.98
CA LEU A 30 -19.87 2.85 -41.11
C LEU A 30 -20.55 2.47 -39.79
N ARG A 31 -21.50 1.51 -39.81
CA ARG A 31 -22.18 1.06 -38.59
C ARG A 31 -21.23 0.33 -37.64
N VAL A 32 -20.37 -0.54 -38.18
CA VAL A 32 -19.37 -1.26 -37.38
C VAL A 32 -18.34 -0.29 -36.81
N LEU A 33 -17.84 0.65 -37.61
CA LEU A 33 -16.90 1.68 -37.13
C LEU A 33 -17.51 2.52 -36.01
N GLY A 34 -18.77 2.93 -36.17
CA GLY A 34 -19.51 3.68 -35.13
C GLY A 34 -19.69 2.88 -33.84
N PHE A 35 -20.04 1.60 -33.94
CA PHE A 35 -20.19 0.73 -32.77
C PHE A 35 -18.87 0.53 -32.03
N VAL A 36 -17.77 0.27 -32.75
CA VAL A 36 -16.43 0.12 -32.14
C VAL A 36 -15.99 1.42 -31.47
N ALA A 37 -16.15 2.57 -32.13
CA ALA A 37 -15.83 3.86 -31.55
C ALA A 37 -16.67 4.17 -30.30
N MET A 38 -17.96 3.81 -30.29
CA MET A 38 -18.83 3.95 -29.13
C MET A 38 -18.34 3.11 -27.96
N VAL A 39 -18.04 1.82 -28.19
CA VAL A 39 -17.56 0.91 -27.14
C VAL A 39 -16.21 1.38 -26.56
N LEU A 40 -15.25 1.72 -27.43
CA LEU A 40 -13.94 2.23 -27.01
C LEU A 40 -14.05 3.59 -26.28
N GLY A 41 -14.98 4.44 -26.71
CA GLY A 41 -15.28 5.72 -26.07
C GLY A 41 -15.84 5.53 -24.67
N VAL A 42 -16.83 4.65 -24.50
CA VAL A 42 -17.41 4.33 -23.18
C VAL A 42 -16.36 3.71 -22.27
N PHE A 43 -15.56 2.77 -22.77
CA PHE A 43 -14.47 2.18 -21.98
C PHE A 43 -13.46 3.23 -21.52
N SER A 44 -13.05 4.14 -22.41
CA SER A 44 -12.16 5.26 -22.07
C SER A 44 -12.78 6.20 -21.03
N LEU A 45 -14.08 6.53 -21.15
CA LEU A 45 -14.79 7.37 -20.18
C LEU A 45 -14.84 6.73 -18.79
N ILE A 46 -15.08 5.42 -18.72
CA ILE A 46 -15.06 4.68 -17.45
C ILE A 46 -13.64 4.67 -16.88
N ALA A 47 -12.62 4.42 -17.70
CA ALA A 47 -11.22 4.43 -17.26
C ALA A 47 -10.78 5.81 -16.73
N LEU A 48 -11.25 6.90 -17.36
CA LEU A 48 -11.03 8.28 -16.90
C LEU A 48 -11.82 8.63 -15.64
N SER A 49 -12.95 7.95 -15.40
CA SER A 49 -13.76 8.13 -14.19
C SER A 49 -13.12 7.46 -12.96
N VAL A 50 -12.19 6.53 -13.15
CA VAL A 50 -11.37 5.99 -12.06
C VAL A 50 -10.30 7.02 -11.72
N PRO A 51 -10.26 7.55 -10.48
CA PRO A 51 -9.20 8.44 -10.04
C PRO A 51 -7.84 7.80 -10.33
N GLN A 52 -7.07 8.41 -11.24
CA GLN A 52 -5.72 7.97 -11.58
C GLN A 52 -4.80 8.33 -10.41
N MET A 53 -4.81 7.50 -9.38
CA MET A 53 -3.88 7.63 -8.26
C MET A 53 -2.51 7.24 -8.80
N ALA A 54 -1.73 8.23 -9.21
CA ALA A 54 -0.35 8.00 -9.61
C ALA A 54 0.33 7.26 -8.44
N SER A 55 0.87 6.08 -8.71
CA SER A 55 1.60 5.27 -7.72
C SER A 55 2.95 5.89 -7.42
N LEU A 56 2.99 7.21 -7.19
CA LEU A 56 4.11 7.81 -6.50
C LEU A 56 4.25 6.97 -5.22
N PRO A 57 5.45 6.45 -4.93
CA PRO A 57 5.70 5.90 -3.61
C PRO A 57 5.16 6.95 -2.63
N PRO A 58 4.33 6.56 -1.64
CA PRO A 58 3.73 7.51 -0.71
C PRO A 58 4.86 8.44 -0.31
N ALA A 59 4.67 9.75 -0.52
CA ALA A 59 5.65 10.73 -0.10
C ALA A 59 6.09 10.28 1.27
N VAL A 60 7.37 9.94 1.43
CA VAL A 60 7.88 9.46 2.71
C VAL A 60 7.67 10.64 3.63
N GLU A 61 6.51 10.67 4.28
CA GLU A 61 6.11 11.70 5.22
C GLU A 61 7.14 11.52 6.32
N THR A 62 8.21 12.29 6.24
CA THR A 62 9.19 12.38 7.29
C THR A 62 8.44 13.04 8.43
N PHE A 63 7.83 12.23 9.29
CA PHE A 63 7.20 12.72 10.49
C PHE A 63 8.29 13.45 11.27
N ASP A 64 8.22 14.78 11.31
CA ASP A 64 9.19 15.62 12.01
C ASP A 64 8.98 15.44 13.52
N LEU A 65 9.51 14.34 14.03
CA LEU A 65 9.50 13.96 15.44
C LEU A 65 10.22 15.00 16.32
N ALA A 66 11.03 15.88 15.71
CA ALA A 66 11.67 17.02 16.36
C ALA A 66 10.69 18.13 16.79
N SER A 67 9.46 18.14 16.26
CA SER A 67 8.43 19.12 16.60
C SER A 67 7.45 18.67 17.69
N VAL A 68 7.59 17.43 18.18
CA VAL A 68 6.72 16.83 19.19
C VAL A 68 6.99 17.48 20.54
N LYS A 69 5.96 18.11 21.13
CA LYS A 69 6.05 18.80 22.42
C LYS A 69 5.29 18.09 23.53
N SER A 70 4.37 17.19 23.16
CA SER A 70 3.48 16.48 24.07
C SER A 70 3.40 14.98 23.73
N PRO A 71 3.25 14.08 24.73
CA PRO A 71 2.86 12.69 24.49
C PRO A 71 1.58 12.54 23.66
N ASP A 72 0.64 13.50 23.76
CA ASP A 72 -0.58 13.49 22.95
C ASP A 72 -0.33 13.76 21.46
N ASP A 73 0.69 14.57 21.14
CA ASP A 73 1.11 14.81 19.77
C ASP A 73 1.72 13.52 19.19
N LEU A 74 2.49 12.80 20.01
CA LEU A 74 3.08 11.52 19.65
C LEU A 74 2.01 10.48 19.32
N ALA A 75 0.96 10.39 20.14
CA ALA A 75 -0.18 9.51 19.85
C ALA A 75 -0.95 9.94 18.60
N SER A 76 -1.04 11.24 18.31
CA SER A 76 -1.68 11.75 17.09
C SER A 76 -0.87 11.40 15.83
N ILE A 77 0.46 11.43 15.92
CA ILE A 77 1.36 10.94 14.86
C ILE A 77 1.21 9.42 14.70
N GLY A 78 1.18 8.68 15.82
CA GLY A 78 0.93 7.24 15.84
C GLY A 78 -0.37 6.84 15.15
N GLN A 79 -1.44 7.60 15.36
CA GLN A 79 -2.71 7.39 14.67
C GLN A 79 -2.55 7.53 13.15
N LYS A 80 -1.86 8.57 12.69
CA LYS A 80 -1.59 8.75 11.26
C LYS A 80 -0.81 7.57 10.71
N ILE A 81 0.26 7.15 11.37
CA ILE A 81 1.08 5.99 10.95
C ILE A 81 0.24 4.72 10.91
N PHE A 82 -0.62 4.47 11.90
CA PHE A 82 -1.49 3.29 11.97
C PHE A 82 -2.39 3.13 10.74
N PHE A 83 -2.96 4.24 10.22
CA PHE A 83 -3.84 4.24 9.04
C PHE A 83 -3.11 4.50 7.71
N SER A 84 -1.86 4.96 7.76
CA SER A 84 -1.04 5.25 6.57
C SER A 84 0.15 4.30 6.51
N LYS A 85 1.38 4.75 6.75
CA LYS A 85 2.61 3.96 6.54
C LYS A 85 2.56 2.54 7.13
N GLY A 86 2.06 2.39 8.36
CA GLY A 86 1.98 1.10 9.06
C GLY A 86 0.90 0.16 8.54
N GLN A 87 -0.13 0.66 7.83
CA GLN A 87 -1.26 -0.11 7.29
C GLN A 87 -1.88 -1.10 8.30
N CYS A 88 -1.79 -0.81 9.60
CA CYS A 88 -2.17 -1.74 10.67
C CYS A 88 -3.67 -2.06 10.60
N ALA A 89 -4.48 -1.07 10.22
CA ALA A 89 -5.93 -1.17 10.04
C ALA A 89 -6.36 -2.12 8.91
N LEU A 90 -5.46 -2.50 8.00
CA LEU A 90 -5.77 -3.46 6.93
C LEU A 90 -5.96 -4.88 7.49
N CYS A 91 -5.25 -5.19 8.57
CA CYS A 91 -5.23 -6.51 9.17
C CYS A 91 -5.91 -6.53 10.55
N HIS A 92 -5.69 -5.49 11.36
CA HIS A 92 -6.19 -5.41 12.72
C HIS A 92 -7.46 -4.56 12.82
N SER A 93 -8.42 -5.06 13.61
CA SER A 93 -9.60 -4.30 14.02
C SER A 93 -9.32 -3.53 15.31
N ILE A 94 -10.07 -2.44 15.50
CA ILE A 94 -10.18 -1.73 16.79
C ILE A 94 -11.63 -1.94 17.24
N GLY A 95 -11.87 -3.05 17.94
CA GLY A 95 -13.20 -3.47 18.39
C GLY A 95 -13.59 -4.86 17.88
N PRO A 96 -14.69 -5.42 18.41
CA PRO A 96 -15.09 -6.78 18.10
C PRO A 96 -15.47 -6.91 16.62
N SER A 97 -14.71 -7.74 15.89
CA SER A 97 -15.07 -8.19 14.56
C SER A 97 -15.23 -9.71 14.54
N GLU A 98 -16.37 -10.19 14.06
CA GLU A 98 -16.68 -11.62 14.03
C GLU A 98 -15.80 -12.39 13.05
N SER A 99 -15.25 -11.70 12.04
CA SER A 99 -14.39 -12.27 10.99
C SER A 99 -12.91 -11.86 11.11
N ALA A 100 -12.44 -11.48 12.29
CA ALA A 100 -11.06 -11.01 12.45
C ALA A 100 -10.06 -12.07 11.98
N ARG A 101 -9.27 -11.74 10.95
CA ARG A 101 -8.15 -12.57 10.48
C ARG A 101 -6.95 -12.48 11.43
N CYS A 102 -6.92 -11.42 12.23
CA CYS A 102 -5.85 -11.05 13.15
C CYS A 102 -6.42 -10.71 14.54
N PRO A 103 -5.59 -10.65 15.59
CA PRO A 103 -6.01 -10.23 16.92
C PRO A 103 -6.62 -8.82 16.96
N ASP A 104 -7.63 -8.61 17.82
CA ASP A 104 -8.20 -7.29 18.11
C ASP A 104 -7.22 -6.45 18.94
N LEU A 105 -7.03 -5.18 18.56
CA LEU A 105 -6.14 -4.24 19.24
C LEU A 105 -6.88 -3.37 20.28
N ASN A 106 -8.18 -3.57 20.47
CA ASN A 106 -8.94 -2.81 21.46
C ASN A 106 -8.43 -3.06 22.89
N GLY A 107 -8.06 -1.97 23.57
CA GLY A 107 -7.52 -2.01 24.92
C GLY A 107 -6.13 -2.63 25.05
N ILE A 108 -5.43 -2.90 23.94
CA ILE A 108 -4.13 -3.60 23.98
C ILE A 108 -3.05 -2.78 24.68
N GLY A 109 -3.13 -1.45 24.57
CA GLY A 109 -2.19 -0.52 25.20
C GLY A 109 -2.30 -0.46 26.73
N ALA A 110 -3.41 -0.96 27.31
CA ALA A 110 -3.55 -1.14 28.76
C ALA A 110 -3.17 -2.56 29.22
N LYS A 111 -3.19 -3.55 28.31
CA LYS A 111 -2.93 -4.97 28.63
C LYS A 111 -1.45 -5.34 28.53
N LEU A 112 -0.72 -4.71 27.60
CA LEU A 112 0.66 -5.07 27.27
C LEU A 112 1.59 -3.90 27.57
N SER A 113 2.82 -4.21 27.99
CA SER A 113 3.87 -3.20 28.17
C SER A 113 4.33 -2.65 26.81
N ALA A 114 4.85 -1.42 26.80
CA ALA A 114 5.37 -0.80 25.58
C ALA A 114 6.46 -1.66 24.92
N GLU A 115 7.36 -2.24 25.72
CA GLU A 115 8.43 -3.12 25.22
C GLU A 115 7.89 -4.39 24.58
N PHE A 116 6.84 -4.99 25.14
CA PHE A 116 6.24 -6.19 24.57
C PHE A 116 5.52 -5.90 23.25
N ILE A 117 4.88 -4.72 23.13
CA ILE A 117 4.30 -4.28 21.85
C ILE A 117 5.41 -4.00 20.84
N TYR A 118 6.53 -3.38 21.26
CA TYR A 118 7.70 -3.16 20.41
C TYR A 118 8.30 -4.48 19.88
N GLU A 119 8.46 -5.48 20.76
CA GLU A 119 8.89 -6.82 20.38
C GLU A 119 7.89 -7.46 19.42
N SER A 120 6.58 -7.34 19.64
CA SER A 120 5.57 -7.90 18.74
C SER A 120 5.61 -7.28 17.33
N LEU A 121 6.03 -6.02 17.20
CA LEU A 121 6.17 -5.33 15.91
C LEU A 121 7.47 -5.69 15.17
N THR A 122 8.55 -5.92 15.92
CA THR A 122 9.89 -6.19 15.35
C THR A 122 10.20 -7.68 15.24
N GLN A 123 9.57 -8.52 16.07
CA GLN A 123 9.72 -9.97 16.16
C GLN A 123 8.35 -10.64 16.37
N PRO A 124 7.43 -10.55 15.39
CA PRO A 124 6.05 -11.04 15.53
C PRO A 124 5.93 -12.53 15.83
N GLN A 125 6.99 -13.33 15.59
CA GLN A 125 7.02 -14.77 15.82
C GLN A 125 7.65 -15.16 17.17
N ALA A 126 8.11 -14.20 17.97
CA ALA A 126 8.65 -14.47 19.31
C ALA A 126 7.57 -14.93 20.28
N TYR A 127 6.33 -14.46 20.08
CA TYR A 127 5.17 -14.84 20.88
C TYR A 127 3.98 -15.18 19.97
N ILE A 128 3.45 -16.40 20.11
CA ILE A 128 2.34 -16.90 19.29
C ILE A 128 1.01 -16.50 19.94
N TYR A 129 0.24 -15.68 19.23
CA TYR A 129 -1.11 -15.29 19.64
C TYR A 129 -2.14 -16.34 19.21
N LEU A 130 -2.92 -16.83 20.17
CA LEU A 130 -4.02 -17.76 19.94
C LEU A 130 -5.36 -17.04 19.87
N ASP A 131 -6.24 -17.54 19.03
CA ASP A 131 -7.63 -17.12 18.88
C ASP A 131 -8.52 -17.92 19.83
N TYR A 132 -9.15 -17.20 20.75
CA TYR A 132 -10.04 -17.72 21.78
C TYR A 132 -11.52 -17.45 21.48
N ARG A 133 -11.85 -16.89 20.31
CA ARG A 133 -13.25 -16.54 19.97
C ARG A 133 -14.09 -17.76 19.58
N HIS A 134 -13.46 -18.88 19.28
CA HIS A 134 -14.12 -20.11 18.87
C HIS A 134 -14.23 -21.09 20.04
N ASP A 135 -15.36 -21.79 20.15
CA ASP A 135 -15.54 -22.85 21.15
C ASP A 135 -14.54 -23.98 20.92
N GLY A 136 -13.85 -24.40 21.99
CA GLY A 136 -12.92 -25.52 22.00
C GLY A 136 -11.47 -25.12 22.25
N VAL A 137 -10.53 -25.89 21.67
CA VAL A 137 -9.09 -25.63 21.83
C VAL A 137 -8.71 -24.36 21.05
N PRO A 138 -7.99 -23.41 21.66
CA PRO A 138 -7.54 -22.19 20.99
C PRO A 138 -6.71 -22.53 19.74
N LYS A 139 -6.94 -21.79 18.66
CA LYS A 139 -6.25 -21.99 17.37
C LYS A 139 -5.38 -20.80 17.05
N GLU A 140 -4.37 -20.98 16.21
CA GLU A 140 -3.59 -19.85 15.69
C GLU A 140 -4.41 -19.01 14.70
N TYR A 141 -4.11 -17.72 14.64
CA TYR A 141 -4.70 -16.84 13.63
C TYR A 141 -4.19 -17.23 12.23
N PRO A 142 -5.06 -17.19 11.20
CA PRO A 142 -4.68 -17.58 9.85
C PRO A 142 -3.73 -16.59 9.15
N ALA A 143 -3.61 -15.36 9.67
CA ALA A 143 -2.63 -14.38 9.19
C ALA A 143 -1.42 -14.34 10.12
N GLN A 144 -0.23 -14.38 9.52
CA GLN A 144 1.03 -14.10 10.18
C GLN A 144 1.40 -12.63 9.98
N MET A 145 1.85 -11.98 11.05
CA MET A 145 2.29 -10.60 11.01
C MET A 145 3.71 -10.50 10.43
N PRO A 146 3.97 -9.60 9.47
CA PRO A 146 5.32 -9.36 8.95
C PRO A 146 6.17 -8.54 9.93
N HIS A 147 7.49 -8.55 9.73
CA HIS A 147 8.40 -7.64 10.42
C HIS A 147 8.09 -6.19 10.02
N ILE A 148 7.73 -5.34 10.98
CA ILE A 148 7.25 -3.97 10.70
C ILE A 148 8.41 -2.99 10.52
N ASP A 149 9.56 -3.29 11.10
CA ASP A 149 10.81 -2.53 10.98
C ASP A 149 11.55 -2.77 9.65
N GLN A 150 11.10 -3.75 8.85
CA GLN A 150 11.72 -4.14 7.59
C GLN A 150 10.79 -3.90 6.40
N ASP A 151 11.35 -3.96 5.19
CA ASP A 151 10.56 -3.87 3.96
C ASP A 151 9.50 -4.99 3.90
N PRO A 152 8.27 -4.69 3.45
CA PRO A 152 7.87 -3.52 2.66
C PRO A 152 7.35 -2.31 3.48
N ILE A 153 7.27 -2.39 4.81
CA ILE A 153 6.66 -1.32 5.63
C ILE A 153 7.72 -0.36 6.20
N GLY A 154 8.81 -0.90 6.73
CA GLY A 154 10.01 -0.14 7.11
C GLY A 154 9.75 1.01 8.08
N LEU A 155 9.07 0.75 9.20
CA LEU A 155 8.94 1.75 10.27
C LEU A 155 10.26 1.90 11.02
N SER A 156 10.66 3.15 11.24
CA SER A 156 11.71 3.49 12.17
C SER A 156 11.28 3.21 13.62
N LYS A 157 12.26 3.06 14.51
CA LYS A 157 12.03 2.85 15.95
C LYS A 157 11.12 3.92 16.56
N GLN A 158 11.26 5.17 16.12
CA GLN A 158 10.48 6.30 16.60
C GLN A 158 9.03 6.29 16.10
N GLU A 159 8.82 5.88 14.83
CA GLU A 159 7.49 5.67 14.28
C GLU A 159 6.77 4.53 15.01
N ILE A 160 7.49 3.45 15.34
CA ILE A 160 6.96 2.35 16.15
C ILE A 160 6.50 2.86 17.52
N TYR A 161 7.33 3.62 18.24
CA TYR A 161 6.93 4.19 19.53
C TYR A 161 5.75 5.16 19.42
N SER A 162 5.64 5.89 18.31
CA SER A 162 4.48 6.74 18.05
C SER A 162 3.20 5.90 17.97
N VAL A 163 3.23 4.76 17.25
CA VAL A 163 2.11 3.82 17.18
C VAL A 163 1.79 3.23 18.56
N ILE A 164 2.80 2.88 19.36
CA ILE A 164 2.58 2.36 20.73
C ILE A 164 1.88 3.43 21.60
N ALA A 165 2.32 4.68 21.54
CA ALA A 165 1.68 5.79 22.25
C ALA A 165 0.21 5.97 21.83
N PHE A 166 -0.10 5.78 20.55
CA PHE A 166 -1.47 5.76 20.05
C PHE A 166 -2.30 4.61 20.64
N LEU A 167 -1.76 3.38 20.68
CA LEU A 167 -2.44 2.22 21.27
C LEU A 167 -2.72 2.41 22.78
N GLN A 168 -1.79 3.02 23.51
CA GLN A 168 -1.95 3.37 24.92
C GLN A 168 -3.06 4.42 25.11
N LYS A 169 -3.02 5.50 24.32
CA LYS A 169 -4.04 6.56 24.35
C LYS A 169 -5.43 6.03 24.05
N MET A 170 -5.57 5.17 23.03
CA MET A 170 -6.86 4.54 22.71
C MET A 170 -7.38 3.64 23.85
N SER A 171 -6.47 3.07 24.64
CA SER A 171 -6.82 2.19 25.76
C SER A 171 -7.14 2.95 27.06
N GLY A 172 -6.99 4.28 27.07
CA GLY A 172 -7.24 5.13 28.24
C GLY A 172 -6.12 5.13 29.29
N GLU A 173 -4.94 4.60 28.95
CA GLU A 173 -3.78 4.52 29.85
C GLU A 173 -2.84 5.73 29.62
N PRO A 174 -2.17 6.28 30.66
CA PRO A 174 -1.08 7.24 30.48
C PRO A 174 -0.01 6.71 29.53
N ILE A 175 0.39 7.54 28.57
CA ILE A 175 1.44 7.23 27.61
C ILE A 175 2.75 7.07 28.37
N SER A 176 3.32 5.85 28.35
CA SER A 176 4.53 5.52 29.11
C SER A 176 5.82 5.98 28.45
N ILE A 177 5.75 6.30 27.15
CA ILE A 177 6.90 6.69 26.34
C ILE A 177 7.10 8.19 26.44
N LYS A 178 8.28 8.61 26.89
CA LYS A 178 8.65 10.02 26.95
C LYS A 178 9.28 10.46 25.64
N VAL A 179 9.04 11.71 25.25
CA VAL A 179 9.55 12.28 23.99
C VAL A 179 11.09 12.33 24.01
N GLU A 180 11.68 12.50 25.20
CA GLU A 180 13.12 12.56 25.40
C GLU A 180 13.82 11.23 25.05
N ASP A 181 13.24 10.09 25.41
CA ASP A 181 13.80 8.75 25.13
C ASP A 181 13.86 8.47 23.62
N ILE A 182 12.91 9.03 22.87
CA ILE A 182 12.85 8.95 21.41
C ILE A 182 13.94 9.84 20.78
N MET A 183 14.15 11.05 21.32
CA MET A 183 15.16 11.99 20.81
C MET A 183 16.60 11.55 21.14
N GLU A 184 16.85 10.87 22.25
CA GLU A 184 18.17 10.28 22.56
C GLU A 184 18.54 9.18 21.57
N THR A 185 17.59 8.31 21.19
CA THR A 185 17.84 7.32 20.12
C THR A 185 18.16 7.94 18.76
N VAL A 186 17.64 9.15 18.45
CA VAL A 186 18.01 9.89 17.22
C VAL A 186 19.47 10.33 17.28
N LYS A 187 19.92 10.82 18.44
CA LYS A 187 21.30 11.27 18.64
C LYS A 187 22.28 10.10 18.58
N GLU A 188 21.91 8.95 19.15
CA GLU A 188 22.74 7.74 19.15
C GLU A 188 22.80 7.07 17.76
N ALA A 189 21.68 7.01 17.04
CA ALA A 189 21.65 6.54 15.64
C ALA A 189 22.41 7.47 14.68
N ALA A 190 22.27 8.80 14.84
CA ALA A 190 23.05 9.75 14.05
C ALA A 190 24.55 9.68 14.35
N ASN A 191 24.93 9.36 15.60
CA ASN A 191 26.33 9.16 15.97
C ASN A 191 26.87 7.83 15.44
N SER A 192 26.09 6.75 15.46
CA SER A 192 26.51 5.45 14.94
C SER A 192 26.67 5.44 13.42
N LEU A 193 25.79 6.12 12.67
CA LEU A 193 25.97 6.32 11.22
C LEU A 193 27.20 7.20 10.90
N LYS A 194 27.52 8.21 11.72
CA LYS A 194 28.77 8.99 11.58
C LYS A 194 30.00 8.14 11.90
N VAL A 195 29.97 7.32 12.94
CA VAL A 195 31.09 6.44 13.30
C VAL A 195 31.32 5.37 12.22
N ALA A 196 30.25 4.80 11.66
CA ALA A 196 30.35 3.82 10.57
C ALA A 196 30.94 4.42 9.28
N SER A 197 30.52 5.64 8.90
CA SER A 197 31.03 6.34 7.71
C SER A 197 32.46 6.88 7.88
N VAL A 198 32.84 7.28 9.09
CA VAL A 198 34.23 7.64 9.42
C VAL A 198 35.12 6.40 9.42
N SER A 199 34.63 5.26 9.92
CA SER A 199 35.36 4.00 9.92
C SER A 199 35.61 3.49 8.49
N SER A 200 34.60 3.49 7.62
CA SER A 200 34.76 3.09 6.22
C SER A 200 35.71 4.01 5.43
N THR A 201 35.75 5.30 5.78
CA THR A 201 36.68 6.27 5.17
C THR A 201 38.12 6.08 5.67
N LEU A 202 38.30 5.74 6.95
CA LEU A 202 39.63 5.43 7.48
C LEU A 202 40.20 4.13 6.91
N THR A 203 39.36 3.10 6.75
CA THR A 203 39.79 1.82 6.16
C THR A 203 40.20 1.99 4.70
N SER A 204 39.46 2.78 3.91
CA SER A 204 39.83 3.04 2.51
C SER A 204 41.08 3.90 2.38
N GLN A 205 41.32 4.85 3.29
CA GLN A 205 42.55 5.64 3.33
C GLN A 205 43.77 4.83 3.76
N LEU A 206 43.62 3.90 4.72
CA LEU A 206 44.69 3.00 5.14
C LEU A 206 45.04 1.97 4.06
N GLN A 207 44.04 1.45 3.34
CA GLN A 207 44.26 0.54 2.20
C GLN A 207 45.08 1.22 1.10
N ASN A 208 44.78 2.49 0.78
CA ASN A 208 45.50 3.28 -0.23
C ASN A 208 46.93 3.66 0.17
N LEU A 209 47.23 3.66 1.47
CA LEU A 209 48.58 3.89 2.01
C LEU A 209 49.41 2.61 2.06
N ALA A 210 48.78 1.43 2.13
CA ALA A 210 49.45 0.13 2.07
C ALA A 210 49.80 -0.31 0.64
N ASP A 211 49.11 0.22 -0.37
CA ASP A 211 49.33 -0.07 -1.80
C ASP A 211 50.34 0.88 -2.49
N ARG A 212 51.07 1.72 -1.73
CA ARG A 212 52.18 2.56 -2.21
C ARG A 212 53.50 2.15 -1.58
#